data_AF-A0A9E2XZ25-F1
#
_entry.id   AF-A0A9E2XZ25-F1
#
_cell.length_a   1.000
_cell.length_b   1.000
_cell.length_c   1.000
_cell.angle_alpha   90.00
_cell.angle_beta   90.00
_cell.angle_gamma   90.00
#
_symmetry.space_group_name_H-M   'P 1'
#
loop_
_entity.id
_entity.type
_entity.pdbx_description
1 polymer ?
#
loop_
_entity_poly.entity_id
_entity_poly.type
_entity_poly.pdbx_seq_one_letter_code
_entity_poly.pdbx_strand_id
1 'polypeptide(L)' 'MSLTGQLLLAMPQMLDERFARSVVYICAHSGEAGAMG' A
#
# COMPACT_ATOMS: atom_id res chain seq x y z
N MET A 1 11.87 -9.22 3.00
CA MET A 1 11.06 -9.35 1.76
C MET A 1 10.43 -7.99 1.51
N SER A 2 10.58 -7.41 0.31
CA SER A 2 10.12 -6.04 0.01
C SER A 2 8.86 -6.04 -0.86
N LEU A 3 7.98 -5.05 -0.65
CA LEU A 3 6.77 -4.81 -1.43
C LEU A 3 6.97 -3.80 -2.57
N THR A 4 8.20 -3.29 -2.79
CA THR A 4 8.49 -2.39 -3.91
C THR A 4 8.07 -3.03 -5.25
N GLY A 5 7.37 -2.27 -6.09
CA GLY A 5 6.86 -2.74 -7.38
C GLY A 5 5.53 -3.51 -7.29
N GLN A 6 4.97 -3.68 -6.10
CA GLN A 6 3.68 -4.34 -5.90
C GLN A 6 2.54 -3.31 -5.80
N LEU A 7 1.31 -3.80 -6.00
CA LEU A 7 0.08 -3.05 -5.79
C LEU A 7 -0.59 -3.48 -4.48
N LEU A 8 -0.95 -2.52 -3.64
CA LEU A 8 -1.84 -2.74 -2.51
C LEU A 8 -3.27 -2.47 -2.95
N LEU A 9 -4.12 -3.48 -2.77
CA LEU A 9 -5.55 -3.41 -3.09
C LEU A 9 -6.36 -3.23 -1.82
N ALA A 10 -7.18 -2.19 -1.79
CA ALA A 10 -8.12 -2.01 -0.70
C ALA A 10 -9.19 -3.11 -0.73
N MET A 11 -9.31 -3.82 0.38
CA MET A 11 -10.33 -4.86 0.53
C MET A 11 -11.74 -4.24 0.66
N PRO A 12 -12.81 -4.98 0.29
CA PRO A 12 -14.18 -4.44 0.29
C PRO A 12 -14.66 -3.86 1.64
N GLN A 13 -14.09 -4.32 2.75
CA GLN A 13 -14.42 -3.85 4.10
C GLN A 13 -13.37 -2.87 4.67
N MET A 14 -12.67 -2.13 3.80
CA MET A 14 -11.72 -1.10 4.24
C MET A 14 -12.43 -0.07 5.14
N LEU A 15 -11.95 0.06 6.37
CA LEU A 15 -12.56 0.92 7.39
C LEU A 15 -12.18 2.40 7.19
N ASP A 16 -10.97 2.67 6.69
CA ASP A 16 -10.55 4.03 6.37
C ASP A 16 -11.08 4.44 4.99
N GLU A 17 -12.04 5.37 4.98
CA GLU A 17 -12.68 5.88 3.78
C GLU A 17 -11.69 6.50 2.78
N ARG A 18 -10.53 6.99 3.24
CA ARG A 18 -9.49 7.57 2.38
C ARG A 18 -8.84 6.54 1.47
N PHE A 19 -8.84 5.28 1.90
CA PHE A 19 -8.29 4.15 1.16
C PHE A 19 -9.38 3.22 0.63
N ALA A 20 -10.66 3.49 0.89
CA ALA A 20 -11.75 2.66 0.38
C ALA A 20 -11.71 2.65 -1.16
N ARG A 21 -11.63 1.44 -1.74
CA ARG A 21 -11.49 1.22 -3.20
C ARG A 21 -10.23 1.81 -3.84
N SER A 22 -9.18 2.08 -3.06
CA SER A 22 -7.90 2.54 -3.60
C SER A 22 -7.05 1.38 -4.14
N VAL A 23 -6.22 1.69 -5.14
CA VAL A 23 -5.12 0.85 -5.60
C VAL A 23 -3.84 1.68 -5.47
N VAL A 24 -2.91 1.22 -4.64
CA VAL A 24 -1.69 1.96 -4.31
C VAL A 24 -0.48 1.22 -4.86
N TYR A 25 0.37 1.91 -5.62
CA TYR A 25 1.60 1.34 -6.15
C TYR A 25 2.78 1.67 -5.24
N ILE A 26 3.49 0.66 -4.77
CA ILE A 26 4.59 0.87 -3.83
C ILE A 26 5.89 1.16 -4.56
N CYS A 27 6.34 2.41 -4.47
CA CYS A 27 7.58 2.92 -5.05
C CYS A 27 8.82 2.57 -4.21
N ALA A 28 8.68 2.50 -2.88
CA ALA A 28 9.77 2.13 -1.98
C ALA A 28 9.23 1.41 -0.74
N HIS A 29 9.92 0.36 -0.29
CA HIS A 29 9.62 -0.36 0.95
C HIS A 29 10.89 -0.98 1.55
N SER A 30 11.29 -0.49 2.73
CA SER A 30 12.42 -1.01 3.51
C SER A 30 12.10 -1.08 5.01
N GLY A 31 12.87 -1.88 5.76
CA GLY A 31 12.68 -2.04 7.20
C GLY A 31 13.02 -0.77 7.98
N GLU A 32 14.03 -0.01 7.56
CA GLU A 32 14.49 1.19 8.27
C GLU A 32 13.71 2.47 7.90
N ALA A 33 13.29 2.63 6.64
CA ALA A 33 12.68 3.88 6.14
C ALA A 33 11.17 3.79 5.89
N GLY A 34 10.56 2.61 6.06
CA GLY A 34 9.13 2.40 5.86
C GLY A 34 8.74 2.22 4.39
N ALA A 35 7.53 2.65 4.05
CA ALA A 35 6.91 2.44 2.73
C ALA A 35 6.41 3.75 2.10
N MET A 36 6.50 3.85 0.78
CA MET A 36 5.96 4.96 -0.01
C MET A 36 5.20 4.39 -1.21
N GLY A 37 3.99 4.90 -1.44
CA GLY A 37 3.17 4.61 -2.62
C GLY A 37 2.11 5.66 -2.87
#